data_AF-A0A1Q5M334-F1
#
_entry.id   AF-A0A1Q5M334-F1
#
_cell.length_a   1.000
_cell.length_b   1.000
_cell.length_c   1.000
_cell.angle_alpha   90.00
_cell.angle_beta   90.00
_cell.angle_gamma   90.00
#
_symmetry.space_group_name_H-M   'P 1'
#
loop_
_entity.id
_entity.type
_entity.pdbx_description
1 polymer ?
#
loop_
_entity_poly.entity_id
_entity_poly.type
_entity_poly.pdbx_seq_one_letter_code
_entity_poly.pdbx_strand_id
1 'polypeptide(L)'
;MRTNRRAKRHAKHRRAVALAATAALLPGLAVSAQAHAAERDVYVASCRTSVEGSRVTAYCHNPYPATDRVQLHVECARWWDIDSDSAPVDIGPTAYAELTQRCWKEVGGAWISHQPVPDPRPGT
;
A
#
# COMPACT_ATOMS: atom_id res chain seq x y z
N MET A 1 36.57 11.61 30.98
CA MET A 1 37.98 11.22 30.78
C MET A 1 38.41 10.29 31.91
N ARG A 2 38.34 8.98 31.70
CA ARG A 2 39.10 7.95 32.44
C ARG A 2 39.15 6.71 31.56
N THR A 3 40.37 6.42 31.11
CA THR A 3 40.74 5.32 30.23
C THR A 3 40.89 4.04 31.05
N ASN A 4 40.47 2.89 30.52
CA ASN A 4 41.24 1.68 30.76
C ASN A 4 41.01 0.60 29.69
N ARG A 5 42.03 0.40 28.86
CA ARG A 5 42.22 -0.81 28.05
C ARG A 5 42.80 -1.89 28.96
N ARG A 6 42.29 -3.13 28.92
CA ARG A 6 43.15 -4.32 28.98
C ARG A 6 42.44 -5.55 28.44
N ALA A 7 43.12 -6.15 27.48
CA ALA A 7 42.76 -7.34 26.73
C ALA A 7 42.64 -8.57 27.63
N LYS A 8 41.64 -9.41 27.35
CA LYS A 8 41.74 -10.85 27.60
C LYS A 8 41.44 -11.60 26.32
N ARG A 9 42.53 -12.04 25.70
CA ARG A 9 42.57 -13.09 24.69
C ARG A 9 42.08 -14.38 25.34
N HIS A 10 40.94 -14.90 24.92
CA HIS A 10 40.60 -16.31 25.13
C HIS A 10 40.32 -16.94 23.77
N ALA A 11 41.42 -17.41 23.17
CA ALA A 11 41.38 -18.37 22.08
C ALA A 11 41.10 -19.77 22.63
N LYS A 12 40.50 -20.61 21.78
CA LYS A 12 40.11 -22.03 21.99
C LYS A 12 38.84 -22.14 22.86
N HIS A 13 37.75 -22.70 22.37
CA HIS A 13 37.69 -24.08 21.89
C HIS A 13 36.75 -24.26 20.70
N ARG A 14 37.29 -24.84 19.62
CA ARG A 14 36.52 -25.55 18.61
C ARG A 14 35.93 -26.81 19.25
N ARG A 15 34.61 -26.92 19.29
CA ARG A 15 33.92 -28.21 19.29
C ARG A 15 32.92 -28.18 18.16
N ALA A 16 33.35 -28.76 17.03
CA ALA A 16 32.45 -29.14 15.96
C ALA A 16 31.61 -30.31 16.47
N VAL A 17 30.28 -30.14 16.50
CA VAL A 17 29.34 -31.25 16.59
C VAL A 17 28.63 -31.26 15.25
N ALA A 18 29.08 -32.13 14.36
CA ALA A 18 28.33 -32.49 13.16
C ALA A 18 27.25 -33.49 13.59
N LEU A 19 25.99 -33.07 13.58
CA LEU A 19 24.87 -33.99 13.38
C LEU A 19 24.30 -33.70 12.00
N ALA A 20 24.54 -34.64 11.09
CA ALA A 20 23.85 -34.74 9.83
C ALA A 20 22.39 -35.13 10.12
N ALA A 21 21.45 -34.26 9.76
CA ALA A 21 20.05 -34.61 9.61
C ALA A 21 19.64 -34.23 8.19
N THR A 22 19.76 -35.19 7.29
CA THR A 22 19.12 -35.19 5.99
C THR A 22 17.61 -35.30 6.18
N ALA A 23 16.88 -34.20 5.97
CA ALA A 23 15.43 -34.20 5.82
C ALA A 23 15.06 -33.34 4.60
N ALA A 24 14.64 -34.06 3.57
CA ALA A 24 14.00 -33.67 2.32
C ALA A 24 13.82 -32.16 2.03
N LEU A 25 14.58 -31.66 1.05
CA LEU A 25 14.17 -30.52 0.22
C LEU A 25 12.95 -30.95 -0.60
N LEU A 26 11.75 -30.71 -0.07
CA LEU A 26 10.59 -30.51 -0.93
C LEU A 26 10.61 -29.02 -1.30
N PRO A 27 10.99 -28.62 -2.53
CA PRO A 27 10.60 -27.31 -3.00
C PRO A 27 9.08 -27.37 -3.14
N GLY A 28 8.39 -26.99 -2.07
CA GLY A 28 7.00 -26.61 -2.15
C GLY A 28 6.95 -25.46 -3.14
N LEU A 29 6.62 -25.80 -4.39
CA LEU A 29 6.04 -24.86 -5.32
C LEU A 29 4.77 -24.38 -4.63
N ALA A 30 4.90 -23.35 -3.80
CA ALA A 30 3.81 -22.46 -3.50
C ALA A 30 3.49 -21.82 -4.84
N VAL A 31 2.70 -22.54 -5.65
CA VAL A 31 1.89 -21.93 -6.69
C VAL A 31 1.03 -20.97 -5.91
N SER A 32 1.48 -19.72 -5.82
CA SER A 32 0.58 -18.62 -5.54
C SER A 32 -0.47 -18.74 -6.62
N ALA A 33 -1.61 -19.36 -6.28
CA ALA A 33 -2.82 -19.11 -6.99
C ALA A 33 -3.11 -17.63 -6.75
N GLN A 34 -2.42 -16.75 -7.48
CA GLN A 34 -3.05 -15.53 -7.94
C GLN A 34 -4.22 -16.06 -8.74
N ALA A 35 -5.34 -16.29 -8.07
CA ALA A 35 -6.62 -16.30 -8.71
C ALA A 35 -6.60 -15.00 -9.51
N HIS A 36 -6.37 -15.14 -10.82
CA HIS A 36 -6.78 -14.15 -11.77
C HIS A 36 -8.30 -14.24 -11.65
N ALA A 37 -8.84 -13.56 -10.62
CA ALA A 37 -10.22 -13.15 -10.63
C ALA A 37 -10.36 -12.56 -12.02
N ALA A 38 -11.13 -13.25 -12.88
CA ALA A 38 -11.38 -12.78 -14.23
C ALA A 38 -11.64 -11.28 -14.07
N GLU A 39 -10.70 -10.48 -14.58
CA GLU A 39 -10.73 -9.04 -14.44
C GLU A 39 -11.95 -8.65 -15.26
N ARG A 40 -13.11 -8.67 -14.60
CA ARG A 40 -14.29 -8.02 -15.15
C ARG A 40 -13.80 -6.61 -15.39
N ASP A 41 -13.99 -6.11 -16.59
CA ASP A 41 -13.64 -4.73 -16.89
C ASP A 41 -14.42 -3.85 -15.91
N VAL A 42 -13.78 -3.50 -14.79
CA VAL A 42 -14.39 -2.72 -13.75
C VAL A 42 -14.22 -1.29 -14.19
N TYR A 43 -15.31 -0.73 -14.72
CA TYR A 43 -15.35 0.66 -15.14
C TYR A 43 -15.24 1.58 -13.91
N VAL A 44 -14.03 2.04 -13.62
CA VAL A 44 -13.69 2.93 -12.48
C VAL A 44 -13.17 4.27 -12.96
N ALA A 45 -13.27 5.31 -12.13
CA ALA A 45 -12.71 6.62 -12.45
C ALA A 45 -11.20 6.54 -12.69
N SER A 46 -10.70 7.37 -13.62
CA SER A 46 -9.26 7.58 -13.79
C SER A 46 -8.80 8.66 -12.83
N CYS A 47 -7.89 8.32 -11.93
CA CYS A 47 -7.35 9.26 -10.94
C CYS A 47 -5.84 9.47 -11.09
N ARG A 48 -5.38 10.69 -10.77
CA ARG A 48 -3.96 11.03 -10.63
C ARG A 48 -3.73 11.77 -9.34
N THR A 49 -2.70 11.39 -8.60
CA THR A 49 -2.25 12.09 -7.40
C THR A 49 -1.09 13.05 -7.71
N SER A 50 -1.06 14.16 -7.00
CA SER A 50 0.03 15.15 -6.98
C SER A 50 0.42 15.41 -5.54
N VAL A 51 1.73 15.46 -5.26
CA VAL A 51 2.27 15.72 -3.93
C VAL A 51 3.06 17.02 -3.96
N GLU A 52 2.69 17.95 -3.09
CA GLU A 52 3.39 19.22 -2.89
C GLU A 52 3.73 19.39 -1.41
N GLY A 53 5.00 19.10 -1.07
CA GLY A 53 5.48 19.11 0.32
C GLY A 53 4.71 18.12 1.19
N SER A 54 3.90 18.66 2.12
CA SER A 54 3.08 17.87 3.04
C SER A 54 1.65 17.62 2.55
N ARG A 55 1.27 18.15 1.38
CA ARG A 55 -0.09 18.12 0.85
C ARG A 55 -0.20 17.19 -0.35
N VAL A 56 -1.30 16.45 -0.41
CA VAL A 56 -1.64 15.57 -1.54
C VAL A 56 -2.97 16.00 -2.13
N THR A 57 -3.01 16.18 -3.44
CA THR A 57 -4.24 16.39 -4.20
C THR A 57 -4.44 15.27 -5.21
N ALA A 58 -5.62 14.68 -5.24
CA ALA A 58 -6.04 13.72 -6.25
C ALA A 58 -7.06 14.36 -7.20
N TYR A 59 -6.82 14.20 -8.50
CA TYR A 59 -7.73 14.61 -9.56
C TYR A 59 -8.31 13.36 -10.19
N CYS A 60 -9.63 13.22 -10.12
CA CYS A 60 -10.34 12.06 -10.62
C CYS A 60 -11.36 12.48 -11.68
N HIS A 61 -11.45 11.71 -12.75
CA HIS A 61 -12.44 11.84 -13.80
C HIS A 61 -13.07 10.48 -14.09
N ASN A 62 -14.40 10.42 -14.12
CA ASN A 62 -15.11 9.20 -14.48
C ASN A 62 -15.64 9.27 -15.91
N PRO A 63 -14.99 8.61 -16.89
CA PRO A 63 -15.48 8.58 -18.28
C PRO A 63 -16.60 7.55 -18.50
N TYR A 64 -17.06 6.85 -17.45
CA TYR A 64 -17.95 5.70 -17.56
C TYR A 64 -19.38 6.00 -17.08
N PRO A 65 -20.38 5.22 -17.54
CA PRO A 65 -21.77 5.40 -17.15
C PRO A 65 -22.09 4.92 -15.72
N ALA A 66 -21.22 4.13 -15.10
CA ALA A 66 -21.38 3.70 -13.71
C ALA A 66 -20.75 4.73 -12.76
N THR A 67 -21.38 4.98 -11.61
CA THR A 67 -20.79 5.79 -10.55
C THR A 67 -19.66 5.01 -9.88
N ASP A 68 -18.55 5.69 -9.61
CA ASP A 68 -17.44 5.15 -8.84
C ASP A 68 -17.25 5.94 -7.55
N ARG A 69 -17.21 5.24 -6.41
CA ARG A 69 -16.90 5.84 -5.11
C ARG A 69 -15.40 5.77 -4.88
N VAL A 70 -14.76 6.92 -4.76
CA VAL A 70 -13.31 7.01 -4.55
C VAL A 70 -12.97 7.57 -3.17
N GLN A 71 -11.83 7.15 -2.63
CA GLN A 71 -11.26 7.74 -1.41
C GLN A 71 -9.75 7.92 -1.59
N LEU A 72 -9.25 9.09 -1.20
CA LEU A 72 -7.82 9.38 -1.15
C LEU A 72 -7.25 8.94 0.19
N HIS A 73 -6.22 8.11 0.12
CA HIS A 73 -5.43 7.66 1.26
C HIS A 73 -4.05 8.29 1.19
N VAL A 74 -3.56 8.79 2.32
CA VAL A 74 -2.23 9.38 2.46
C VAL A 74 -1.51 8.73 3.62
N GLU A 75 -0.41 8.05 3.31
CA GLU A 75 0.54 7.54 4.29
C GLU A 75 1.57 8.62 4.61
N CYS A 76 1.77 8.90 5.89
CA CYS A 76 2.72 9.89 6.37
C CYS A 76 4.07 9.24 6.69
N ALA A 77 5.17 9.92 6.33
CA ALA A 77 6.50 9.32 6.39
C ALA A 77 7.04 9.12 7.82
N ARG A 78 6.40 9.72 8.82
CA ARG A 78 6.84 9.70 10.22
C ARG A 78 5.82 8.95 11.06
N TRP A 79 6.29 8.00 11.87
CA TRP A 79 5.43 7.18 12.73
C TRP A 79 4.51 7.97 13.70
N TRP A 80 4.88 9.21 14.02
CA TRP A 80 4.09 10.09 14.90
C TRP A 80 3.09 10.96 14.14
N ASP A 81 3.21 11.03 12.81
CA ASP A 81 2.28 11.73 11.92
C ASP A 81 1.33 10.67 11.38
N ILE A 82 0.09 10.68 11.86
CA ILE A 82 -0.87 9.62 11.59
C ILE A 82 -1.37 9.74 10.15
N ASP A 83 -1.43 8.61 9.45
CA ASP A 83 -1.98 8.50 8.09
C ASP A 83 -3.39 9.10 8.02
N SER A 84 -3.71 9.71 6.88
CA SER A 84 -4.93 10.50 6.72
C SER A 84 -5.68 10.11 5.47
N ASP A 85 -6.97 9.82 5.65
CA ASP A 85 -7.89 9.48 4.58
C ASP A 85 -8.89 10.61 4.35
N SER A 86 -9.24 10.87 3.10
CA SER A 86 -10.36 11.76 2.78
C SER A 86 -11.69 11.12 3.14
N ALA A 87 -12.76 11.91 3.18
CA ALA A 87 -14.09 11.32 3.04
C ALA A 87 -14.20 10.62 1.67
N PRO A 88 -14.95 9.51 1.56
CA PRO A 88 -15.24 8.91 0.26
C PRO A 88 -16.17 9.84 -0.54
N VAL A 89 -15.98 9.88 -1.86
CA VAL A 89 -16.71 10.75 -2.79
C VAL A 89 -17.23 9.92 -3.96
N ASP A 90 -18.52 10.06 -4.26
CA ASP A 90 -19.14 9.46 -5.45
C ASP A 90 -18.87 10.33 -6.68
N ILE A 91 -18.24 9.74 -7.70
CA ILE A 91 -18.00 10.36 -9.00
C ILE A 91 -18.96 9.75 -10.01
N GLY A 92 -20.01 10.49 -10.35
CA GLY A 92 -20.99 10.07 -11.35
C GLY A 92 -20.46 10.10 -12.79
N PRO A 93 -21.32 9.79 -13.76
CA PRO A 93 -20.93 9.74 -15.17
C PRO A 93 -20.41 11.08 -15.70
N THR A 94 -19.26 11.06 -16.37
CA THR A 94 -18.58 12.23 -16.94
C THR A 94 -18.22 13.30 -15.89
N ALA A 95 -18.26 12.95 -14.60
CA ALA A 95 -17.99 13.89 -13.52
C ALA A 95 -16.50 13.94 -13.16
N TYR A 96 -16.12 15.04 -12.51
CA TYR A 96 -14.79 15.27 -11.98
C TYR A 96 -14.87 15.51 -10.48
N ALA A 97 -13.84 15.06 -9.76
CA ALA A 97 -13.65 15.37 -8.34
C ALA A 97 -12.19 15.71 -8.05
N GLU A 98 -12.01 16.65 -7.12
CA GLU A 98 -10.72 16.93 -6.49
C GLU A 98 -10.80 16.52 -5.02
N LEU A 99 -9.89 15.66 -4.58
CA LEU A 99 -9.77 15.25 -3.18
C LEU A 99 -8.43 15.74 -2.66
N THR A 100 -8.41 16.24 -1.43
CA THR A 100 -7.16 16.69 -0.81
C THR A 100 -7.02 16.12 0.59
N GLN A 101 -5.81 15.72 0.94
CA GLN A 101 -5.36 15.38 2.29
C GLN A 101 -3.97 15.97 2.55
N ARG A 102 -3.48 15.88 3.79
CA ARG A 102 -2.14 16.34 4.14
C ARG A 102 -1.59 15.53 5.31
N CYS A 103 -0.27 15.46 5.37
CA CYS A 103 0.47 15.12 6.57
C CYS A 103 0.82 16.39 7.34
N TRP A 104 1.20 16.26 8.60
CA TRP A 104 1.85 17.37 9.31
C TRP A 104 3.21 17.66 8.66
N LYS A 105 4.00 16.62 8.34
CA LYS A 105 5.35 16.77 7.80
C LYS A 105 5.51 16.21 6.40
N GLU A 106 6.22 15.09 6.21
CA GLU A 106 6.48 14.57 4.87
C GLU A 106 5.48 13.47 4.50
N VAL A 107 4.99 13.47 3.26
CA VAL A 107 4.18 12.38 2.69
C VAL A 107 5.09 11.18 2.39
N GLY A 108 4.69 10.00 2.85
CA GLY A 108 5.36 8.73 2.57
C GLY A 108 4.76 8.01 1.36
N GLY A 109 3.44 8.11 1.18
CA GLY A 109 2.71 7.48 0.07
C GLY A 109 1.32 8.09 -0.12
N ALA A 110 0.75 7.90 -1.31
CA ALA A 110 -0.62 8.28 -1.59
C ALA A 110 -1.23 7.37 -2.65
N TRP A 111 -2.45 6.89 -2.41
CA TRP A 111 -3.20 6.05 -3.35
C TRP A 111 -4.69 6.33 -3.28
N ILE A 112 -5.41 5.83 -4.29
CA ILE A 112 -6.86 5.94 -4.39
C ILE A 112 -7.46 4.55 -4.26
N SER A 113 -8.47 4.40 -3.41
CA SER A 113 -9.35 3.24 -3.46
C SER A 113 -10.55 3.55 -4.35
N HIS A 114 -11.00 2.52 -5.07
CA HIS A 114 -12.16 2.58 -5.95
C HIS A 114 -13.19 1.56 -5.48
N GLN A 115 -14.45 1.99 -5.43
CA GLN A 115 -15.58 1.15 -5.11
C GLN A 115 -16.71 1.49 -6.09
N PRO A 116 -16.80 0.77 -7.23
CA PRO A 116 -17.91 0.92 -8.15
C PRO A 116 -19.24 0.78 -7.42
N VAL A 117 -20.13 1.75 -7.62
CA VAL A 117 -21.47 1.72 -7.07
C VAL A 117 -22.36 1.00 -8.10
N PRO A 118 -22.94 -0.17 -7.77
CA PRO A 118 -23.84 -0.87 -8.69
C PRO A 118 -25.01 0.03 -9.08
N ASP A 119 -25.40 0.03 -10.37
CA ASP A 119 -26.63 0.72 -10.80
C ASP A 119 -27.81 0.12 -10.01
N PRO A 120 -28.58 0.92 -9.25
CA PRO A 120 -29.75 0.42 -8.54
C PRO A 120 -30.84 -0.10 -9.48
N ARG A 121 -30.80 0.22 -10.77
CA ARG A 121 -31.75 -0.28 -11.76
C ARG A 121 -31.39 -1.71 -12.16
N PRO A 122 -32.24 -2.71 -11.88
CA PRO A 122 -31.99 -4.07 -12.32
C PRO A 122 -32.14 -4.19 -13.84
N GLY A 123 -31.08 -4.71 -14.49
CA GLY A 123 -31.08 -5.35 -15.81
C GLY A 123 -31.88 -4.69 -16.93
N THR A 124 -31.19 -3.91 -17.77
CA THR A 124 -31.53 -3.85 -19.21
C THR A 124 -30.93 -5.03 -19.93
#